data_AF-T0AXY5-F1
#
_entry.id   AF-T0AXY5-F1
#
_cell.length_a   1.000
_cell.length_b   1.000
_cell.length_c   1.000
_cell.angle_alpha   90.00
_cell.angle_beta   90.00
_cell.angle_gamma   90.00
#
_symmetry.space_group_name_H-M   'P 1'
#
loop_
_entity.id
_entity.type
_entity.pdbx_description
1 polymer ?
#
loop_
_entity_poly.entity_id
_entity_poly.type
_entity_poly.pdbx_seq_one_letter_code
_entity_poly.pdbx_strand_id
1 'polypeptide(L)'
;MSKNSFPLRIQDVERERGRRLAEELGVSENRLYSELIHDGLLIREQMLYMSKLREIAAVTSKADALNILARAGDETPSATDSY
;
A
#
# COMPACT_ATOMS: atom_id res chain seq x y z
N MET A 1 -18.82 -7.17 -13.49
CA MET A 1 -18.72 -7.00 -12.02
C MET A 1 -19.76 -5.97 -11.59
N SER A 2 -20.69 -6.34 -10.73
CA SER A 2 -21.68 -5.40 -10.17
C SER A 2 -20.94 -4.29 -9.42
N LYS A 3 -21.11 -3.03 -9.84
CA LYS A 3 -20.61 -1.87 -9.09
C LYS A 3 -21.49 -1.72 -7.86
N ASN A 4 -21.12 -2.38 -6.77
CA ASN A 4 -21.79 -2.21 -5.48
C ASN A 4 -21.47 -0.80 -4.97
N SER A 5 -22.37 0.15 -5.23
CA SER A 5 -22.30 1.46 -4.59
C SER A 5 -22.67 1.30 -3.12
N PHE A 6 -21.81 1.74 -2.21
CA PHE A 6 -22.12 1.82 -0.79
C PHE A 6 -22.23 3.28 -0.37
N PRO A 7 -23.17 3.64 0.51
CA PRO A 7 -23.27 5.00 1.02
C PRO A 7 -22.09 5.28 1.97
N LEU A 8 -21.22 6.21 1.58
CA LEU A 8 -20.13 6.68 2.44
C LEU A 8 -20.70 7.63 3.50
N ARG A 9 -20.69 7.17 4.76
CA ARG A 9 -21.12 7.95 5.93
C ARG A 9 -19.94 8.72 6.49
N ILE A 10 -19.93 10.04 6.26
CA ILE A 10 -18.91 10.98 6.72
C ILE A 10 -19.59 12.24 7.24
N GLN A 11 -18.94 12.96 8.15
CA GLN A 11 -19.44 14.23 8.67
C GLN A 11 -19.45 15.30 7.57
N ASP A 12 -20.37 16.25 7.66
CA ASP A 12 -20.55 17.28 6.62
C ASP A 12 -19.28 18.13 6.40
N VAL A 13 -18.52 18.40 7.45
CA VAL A 13 -17.24 19.12 7.38
C VAL A 13 -16.22 18.38 6.52
N GLU A 14 -16.14 17.05 6.67
CA GLU A 14 -15.23 16.20 5.89
C GLU A 14 -15.72 16.01 4.45
N ARG A 15 -17.04 15.97 4.26
CA ARG A 15 -17.63 15.96 2.91
C ARG A 15 -17.30 17.24 2.15
N GLU A 16 -17.40 18.39 2.80
CA GLU A 16 -17.07 19.69 2.19
C GLU A 16 -15.58 19.80 1.84
N ARG A 17 -14.69 19.26 2.68
CA ARG A 17 -13.26 19.15 2.37
C ARG A 17 -13.03 18.27 1.15
N GLY A 18 -13.68 17.10 1.10
CA GLY A 18 -13.58 16.19 -0.05
C GLY A 18 -14.07 16.80 -1.35
N ARG A 19 -15.19 17.56 -1.30
CA ARG A 19 -15.72 18.25 -2.49
C ARG A 19 -14.74 19.30 -3.02
N ARG A 20 -14.21 20.17 -2.16
CA ARG A 20 -13.21 21.18 -2.57
C ARG A 20 -11.97 20.54 -3.17
N LEU A 21 -11.46 19.46 -2.56
CA LEU A 21 -10.31 18.74 -3.11
C LEU A 21 -10.63 18.10 -4.46
N ALA A 22 -11.82 17.53 -4.65
CA ALA A 22 -12.23 16.96 -5.93
C ALA A 22 -12.30 18.02 -7.03
N GLU A 23 -12.83 19.22 -6.71
CA GLU A 23 -12.85 20.38 -7.60
C GLU A 23 -11.44 20.86 -7.97
N GLU A 24 -10.54 21.01 -6.99
CA GLU A 24 -9.13 21.38 -7.20
C GLU A 24 -8.40 20.39 -8.11
N LEU A 25 -8.71 19.10 -8.01
CA LEU A 25 -8.12 18.03 -8.81
C LEU A 25 -8.84 17.80 -10.15
N GLY A 26 -9.97 18.48 -10.41
CA GLY A 26 -10.75 18.30 -11.63
C GLY A 26 -11.38 16.92 -11.78
N VAL A 27 -11.69 16.24 -10.68
CA VAL A 27 -12.31 14.90 -10.65
C VAL A 27 -13.66 14.92 -9.95
N SER A 28 -14.46 13.88 -10.12
CA SER A 28 -15.70 13.74 -9.36
C SER A 28 -15.41 13.32 -7.92
N GLU A 29 -16.24 13.77 -6.98
CA GLU A 29 -16.18 13.39 -5.55
C GLU A 29 -16.15 11.86 -5.36
N ASN A 30 -16.97 11.13 -6.12
CA ASN A 30 -16.98 9.66 -6.10
C ASN A 30 -15.66 9.04 -6.58
N ARG A 31 -15.01 9.63 -7.59
CA ARG A 31 -13.71 9.16 -8.08
C ARG A 31 -12.65 9.38 -7.02
N LEU A 32 -12.60 10.59 -6.44
CA LEU A 32 -11.68 10.92 -5.35
C LEU A 32 -11.79 9.92 -4.20
N TYR A 33 -13.01 9.67 -3.69
CA TYR A 33 -13.19 8.72 -2.58
C TYR A 33 -12.83 7.28 -2.98
N SER A 34 -13.11 6.88 -4.22
CA SER A 34 -12.76 5.53 -4.69
C SER A 34 -11.24 5.34 -4.72
N GLU A 35 -10.50 6.34 -5.20
CA GLU A 35 -9.04 6.34 -5.23
C GLU A 35 -8.46 6.36 -3.81
N LEU A 36 -8.93 7.25 -2.93
CA LEU A 36 -8.48 7.30 -1.53
C LEU A 36 -8.73 6.00 -0.75
N ILE A 37 -9.88 5.37 -0.97
CA ILE A 37 -10.18 4.08 -0.33
C ILE A 37 -9.27 2.98 -0.87
N HIS A 38 -9.03 2.97 -2.18
CA HIS A 38 -8.12 2.01 -2.80
C HIS A 38 -6.69 2.17 -2.28
N ASP A 39 -6.17 3.39 -2.27
CA ASP A 39 -4.84 3.70 -1.77
C ASP A 39 -4.71 3.39 -0.27
N GLY A 40 -5.75 3.68 0.51
CA GLY A 40 -5.81 3.33 1.93
C GLY A 40 -5.75 1.81 2.17
N LEU A 41 -6.39 1.01 1.31
CA LEU A 41 -6.30 -0.46 1.37
C LEU A 41 -4.89 -0.94 1.03
N LEU A 42 -4.26 -0.36 0.00
CA LEU A 42 -2.88 -0.69 -0.38
C LEU A 42 -1.90 -0.38 0.76
N ILE A 43 -2.01 0.80 1.38
CA ILE A 43 -1.17 1.20 2.52
C ILE A 43 -1.38 0.23 3.69
N ARG A 44 -2.63 -0.15 3.98
CA ARG A 44 -2.94 -1.12 5.04
C ARG A 44 -2.25 -2.46 4.78
N GLU A 45 -2.29 -2.97 3.55
CA GLU A 45 -1.62 -4.23 3.18
C GLU A 45 -0.10 -4.13 3.33
N GLN A 46 0.51 -3.02 2.89
CA GLN A 46 1.93 -2.76 3.08
C GLN A 46 2.31 -2.72 4.57
N MET A 47 1.51 -2.05 5.40
CA MET A 47 1.74 -1.99 6.85
C MET A 47 1.65 -3.36 7.51
N LEU A 48 0.71 -4.21 7.08
CA LEU A 48 0.58 -5.58 7.56
C LEU A 48 1.79 -6.44 7.15
N TYR A 49 2.20 -6.34 5.89
CA TYR A 49 3.38 -7.03 5.38
C TYR A 49 4.64 -6.62 6.17
N MET A 50 4.86 -5.32 6.38
CA MET A 50 6.00 -4.83 7.15
C MET A 50 5.97 -5.27 8.61
N SER A 51 4.78 -5.32 9.21
CA SER A 51 4.62 -5.87 10.56
C SER A 51 5.00 -7.35 10.60
N LYS A 52 4.62 -8.11 9.57
CA LYS A 52 4.99 -9.52 9.50
C LYS A 52 6.50 -9.73 9.35
N LEU A 53 7.16 -8.91 8.53
CA LEU A 53 8.61 -8.95 8.40
C LEU A 53 9.32 -8.66 9.73
N ARG A 54 8.82 -7.68 10.51
CA ARG A 54 9.37 -7.38 11.84
C ARG A 54 9.22 -8.54 12.81
N GLU A 55 8.08 -9.21 12.81
CA GLU A 55 7.87 -10.42 13.63
C GLU A 55 8.85 -11.53 13.27
N ILE A 56 9.05 -11.79 11.97
CA ILE A 56 9.99 -12.81 11.50
C ILE A 56 11.41 -12.43 11.91
N ALA A 57 11.81 -11.17 11.70
CA ALA A 57 13.14 -10.70 12.08
C ALA A 57 13.42 -10.86 13.58
N ALA A 58 12.42 -10.64 14.44
CA ALA A 58 12.57 -10.78 15.89
C ALA A 58 12.90 -12.20 16.36
N VAL A 59 12.52 -13.22 15.59
CA VAL A 59 12.74 -14.65 15.93
C VAL A 59 13.80 -15.33 15.05
N THR A 60 14.30 -14.63 14.03
CA THR A 60 15.29 -15.19 13.10
C THR A 60 16.69 -15.04 13.66
N SER A 61 17.41 -16.14 13.84
CA SER A 61 18.80 -16.10 14.27
C SER A 61 19.70 -15.60 13.13
N LYS A 62 20.87 -15.04 13.47
CA LYS A 62 21.88 -14.64 12.48
C LYS A 62 22.29 -15.81 11.57
N ALA A 63 22.40 -17.02 12.13
CA ALA A 63 22.78 -18.21 11.37
C ALA A 63 21.71 -18.57 10.34
N ASP A 64 20.43 -18.53 10.72
CA ASP A 64 19.31 -18.81 9.80
C ASP A 64 19.22 -17.78 8.69
N ALA A 65 19.41 -16.49 9.02
CA ALA A 65 19.45 -15.42 8.02
C ALA A 65 20.56 -15.64 6.99
N LEU A 66 21.77 -15.99 7.43
CA LEU A 66 22.90 -16.29 6.54
C LEU A 66 22.64 -17.55 5.69
N ASN A 67 22.01 -18.57 6.25
CA ASN A 67 21.63 -19.78 5.51
C ASN A 67 20.60 -19.48 4.41
N ILE A 68 19.69 -18.53 4.62
CA ILE A 68 18.75 -18.07 3.59
C ILE A 68 19.49 -17.33 2.47
N LEU A 69 20.40 -16.41 2.83
CA LEU A 69 21.20 -15.68 1.84
C LEU A 69 22.07 -16.62 1.00
N ALA A 70 22.64 -17.66 1.60
CA ALA A 70 23.41 -18.68 0.89
C ALA A 70 22.59 -19.51 -0.12
N ARG A 71 21.26 -19.48 -0.05
CA ARG A 71 20.37 -20.12 -1.04
C ARG A 71 20.07 -19.20 -2.23
N ALA A 72 20.30 -17.89 -2.10
CA ALA A 72 20.21 -17.01 -3.24
C ALA A 72 21.36 -17.37 -4.20
N GLY A 73 21.03 -17.67 -5.46
CA GLY A 73 22.05 -17.94 -6.46
C GLY A 73 22.87 -16.70 -6.74
N ASP A 74 24.11 -16.89 -7.20
CA ASP A 74 24.91 -15.80 -7.76
C ASP A 74 24.30 -15.38 -9.10
N GLU A 75 23.28 -14.53 -9.05
CA GLU A 75 22.74 -13.88 -10.24
C GLU A 75 23.58 -12.65 -10.57
N THR A 76 24.09 -12.59 -11.80
CA THR A 76 24.67 -11.36 -12.32
C THR A 76 23.63 -10.24 -12.26
N PRO A 77 23.96 -9.06 -11.70
CA PRO A 77 23.03 -7.93 -11.63
C PRO A 77 22.43 -7.64 -13.01
N SER A 78 21.16 -7.22 -13.04
CA SER A 78 20.53 -6.83 -14.30
C SER A 78 21.33 -5.69 -14.94
N ALA A 79 21.40 -5.64 -16.27
CA ALA A 79 22.00 -4.51 -16.97
C ALA A 79 21.32 -3.16 -16.62
N THR A 80 20.09 -3.20 -16.11
CA THR A 80 19.35 -2.04 -15.61
C THR A 80 19.65 -1.66 -14.16
N ASP A 81 20.42 -2.47 -13.42
CA ASP A 81 20.84 -2.19 -12.03
C ASP A 81 22.13 -1.34 -11.97
N SER A 82 22.63 -0.87 -13.11
CA SER A 82 23.76 0.04 -13.19
C SER A 82 23.25 1.48 -13.23
N TYR A 83 23.51 2.26 -12.17
CA TYR A 83 23.43 3.73 -12.22
C TYR A 83 24.55 4.32 -13.08
#